data_AF-A0A2V6UDN9-F1
#
_entry.id   AF-A0A2V6UDN9-F1
#
_cell.length_a   1.000
_cell.length_b   1.000
_cell.length_c   1.000
_cell.angle_alpha   90.00
_cell.angle_beta   90.00
_cell.angle_gamma   90.00
#
_symmetry.space_group_name_H-M   'P 1'
#
loop_
_entity.id
_entity.type
_entity.pdbx_description
1 polymer ?
#
loop_
_entity_poly.entity_id
_entity_poly.type
_entity_poly.pdbx_seq_one_letter_code
_entity_poly.pdbx_strand_id
1 'polypeptide(L)'
;MSTRCAGSRARRTVRWRSSISASRLVLRLLLRQLGTLRRYLRATERARLVVVVAFGLLFAAVMRAEYTVFRRALEALAALQHAGPPLTLYFLESFLVLILIILLVSFVAAGLWIFYRANDTRLLMAAPVPLGGLYLLRSIQTFTQTGWALAVLGGPALAALGAAYGQAAAFYARGAVILVLFGVLAGGAAAVLTTAAAAAFRHARTRVGIAAAVCVLLAAFAIVVGRNVIPSTSDFYAIFEPGILDGKPSSIKFIEAKFGLWPSHPFAAELYAVATGGRAGSAVSRTLLWLTPFASLALAATLGRRLYARTLPALAEGPGFAAGAPVGPGGRRRFPRRLHGAVGAIIERDLLGIARSPSELGRAAFLGFLLVLYTAFIVVAPLGAAATTPETVARLLLFDVVAAGYFLTAFGLRFVFPAMSLEGRAAWLFFSSPMPIFRVFLAKLLVYGTLLTLVVAPIAALGALRLVRDPTVAAAAAALVVMLALTTTTLALGLGAAWPNFREPNPEFLTTSGGGLALTLVCLAYVALMGWVARRAALAAAAGGSALGWALGAAPLSAGLGAAAVALAYWRIRALEAV
;
A
#
# COMPACT_ATOMS: atom_id res chain seq x y z
N MET A 1 -5.58 69.45 -40.72
CA MET A 1 -6.77 69.78 -39.90
C MET A 1 -7.58 68.50 -39.74
N SER A 2 -7.48 67.77 -38.62
CA SER A 2 -8.37 67.89 -37.43
C SER A 2 -9.86 67.83 -37.83
N THR A 3 -10.75 66.97 -37.34
CA THR A 3 -10.85 66.32 -36.02
C THR A 3 -12.12 65.45 -35.97
N ARG A 4 -12.08 64.41 -35.12
CA ARG A 4 -13.17 63.84 -34.30
C ARG A 4 -14.37 63.14 -34.97
N CYS A 5 -14.31 61.80 -34.97
CA CYS A 5 -15.50 60.97 -34.70
C CYS A 5 -15.33 60.30 -33.34
N ALA A 6 -16.07 60.81 -32.35
CA ALA A 6 -16.17 60.24 -31.01
C ALA A 6 -17.12 59.04 -31.05
N GLY A 7 -16.57 57.83 -31.21
CA GLY A 7 -17.29 56.58 -31.01
C GLY A 7 -17.12 56.10 -29.58
N SER A 8 -18.09 56.41 -28.71
CA SER A 8 -18.17 55.91 -27.34
C SER A 8 -18.40 54.39 -27.32
N ARG A 9 -17.33 53.59 -27.43
CA ARG A 9 -17.36 52.18 -27.06
C ARG A 9 -17.39 52.10 -25.53
N ALA A 10 -18.60 52.14 -24.98
CA ALA A 10 -18.85 51.67 -23.62
C ALA A 10 -18.39 50.21 -23.52
N ARG A 11 -17.16 50.01 -22.99
CA ARG A 11 -16.69 48.70 -22.57
C ARG A 11 -17.66 48.24 -21.48
N ARG A 12 -18.65 47.42 -21.85
CA ARG A 12 -19.38 46.58 -20.88
C ARG A 12 -18.33 45.70 -20.22
N THR A 13 -17.78 46.17 -19.11
CA THR A 13 -17.07 45.33 -18.17
C THR A 13 -18.09 44.34 -17.65
N VAL A 14 -18.12 43.15 -18.26
CA VAL A 14 -18.81 41.99 -17.69
C VAL A 14 -18.13 41.77 -16.34
N ARG A 15 -18.74 42.34 -15.28
CA ARG A 15 -18.40 42.01 -13.90
C ARG A 15 -18.74 40.53 -13.76
N TRP A 16 -17.76 39.66 -13.96
CA TRP A 16 -17.82 38.25 -13.57
C TRP A 16 -17.93 38.17 -12.04
N ARG A 17 -19.09 38.55 -11.50
CA ARG A 17 -19.49 38.30 -10.12
C ARG A 17 -19.90 36.84 -10.01
N SER A 18 -18.91 35.99 -9.85
CA SER A 18 -18.88 35.05 -8.74
C SER A 18 -17.48 34.48 -8.69
N SER A 19 -16.68 34.92 -7.71
CA SER A 19 -15.57 34.09 -7.27
C SER A 19 -16.23 32.82 -6.75
N ILE A 20 -16.36 31.79 -7.60
CA ILE A 20 -16.82 30.49 -7.15
C ILE A 20 -15.79 30.08 -6.10
N SER A 21 -16.21 30.12 -4.83
CA SER A 21 -15.32 29.76 -3.73
C SER A 21 -14.79 28.36 -4.03
N ALA A 22 -13.46 28.26 -4.15
CA ALA A 22 -12.78 27.02 -4.51
C ALA A 22 -13.27 25.85 -3.63
N SER A 23 -13.48 26.11 -2.35
CA SER A 23 -14.04 25.15 -1.39
C SER A 23 -15.46 24.69 -1.71
N ARG A 24 -16.36 25.59 -2.15
CA ARG A 24 -17.75 25.25 -2.50
C ARG A 24 -17.82 24.41 -3.78
N LEU A 25 -16.94 24.69 -4.75
CA LEU A 25 -16.85 23.89 -5.97
C LEU A 25 -16.34 22.48 -5.66
N VAL A 26 -15.25 22.37 -4.90
CA VAL A 26 -14.69 21.09 -4.46
C VAL A 26 -15.74 20.28 -3.70
N LEU A 27 -16.45 20.92 -2.76
CA LEU A 27 -17.53 20.27 -2.01
C LEU A 27 -18.65 19.77 -2.94
N ARG A 28 -19.08 20.56 -3.93
CA ARG A 28 -20.10 20.13 -4.91
C ARG A 28 -19.63 18.95 -5.76
N LEU A 29 -18.36 18.92 -6.17
CA LEU A 29 -17.80 17.81 -6.93
C LEU A 29 -17.74 16.52 -6.09
N LEU A 30 -17.29 16.62 -4.84
CA LEU A 30 -17.28 15.48 -3.90
C LEU A 30 -18.70 14.99 -3.59
N LEU A 31 -19.64 15.89 -3.34
CA LEU A 31 -21.05 15.55 -3.13
C LEU A 31 -21.68 14.91 -4.37
N ARG A 32 -21.29 15.34 -5.58
CA ARG A 32 -21.73 14.69 -6.82
C ARG A 32 -21.15 13.28 -6.95
N GLN A 33 -19.87 13.07 -6.61
CA GLN A 33 -19.27 11.74 -6.56
C GLN A 33 -19.99 10.82 -5.57
N LEU A 34 -20.32 11.32 -4.36
CA LEU A 34 -21.13 10.61 -3.37
C LEU A 34 -22.56 10.33 -3.89
N GLY A 35 -23.18 11.28 -4.58
CA GLY A 35 -24.50 11.11 -5.18
C GLY A 35 -24.52 10.11 -6.34
N THR A 36 -23.41 10.00 -7.08
CA THR A 36 -23.19 8.96 -8.08
C THR A 36 -23.05 7.61 -7.39
N LEU A 37 -22.21 7.49 -6.35
CA LEU A 37 -22.08 6.27 -5.55
C LEU A 37 -23.42 5.81 -4.96
N ARG A 38 -24.21 6.73 -4.39
CA ARG A 38 -25.54 6.42 -3.84
C ARG A 38 -26.52 5.95 -4.92
N ARG A 39 -26.48 6.53 -6.12
CA ARG A 39 -27.27 6.06 -7.26
C ARG A 39 -26.81 4.68 -7.74
N TYR A 40 -25.50 4.46 -7.80
CA TYR A 40 -24.92 3.15 -8.11
C TYR A 40 -25.33 2.07 -7.11
N LEU A 41 -25.37 2.39 -5.80
CA LEU A 41 -25.79 1.47 -4.73
C LEU A 41 -27.31 1.21 -4.70
N ARG A 42 -28.12 2.07 -5.31
CA ARG A 42 -29.59 1.92 -5.38
C ARG A 42 -30.08 1.21 -6.65
N ALA A 43 -29.30 1.29 -7.73
CA ALA A 43 -29.64 0.71 -9.04
C ALA A 43 -29.13 -0.73 -9.21
N THR A 44 -28.84 -1.44 -8.12
CA THR A 44 -28.04 -2.68 -8.13
C THR A 44 -28.83 -3.92 -8.50
N GLU A 45 -28.38 -4.64 -9.53
CA GLU A 45 -28.71 -6.04 -9.79
C GLU A 45 -28.23 -6.95 -8.64
N ARG A 46 -28.91 -8.09 -8.43
CA ARG A 46 -28.60 -9.06 -7.35
C ARG A 46 -27.11 -9.44 -7.28
N ALA A 47 -26.44 -9.61 -8.43
CA ALA A 47 -25.02 -9.95 -8.50
C ALA A 47 -24.09 -8.89 -7.89
N ARG A 48 -24.46 -7.60 -8.00
CA ARG A 48 -23.64 -6.49 -7.45
C ARG A 48 -23.81 -6.36 -5.94
N LEU A 49 -25.01 -6.64 -5.41
CA LEU A 49 -25.24 -6.68 -3.97
C LEU A 49 -24.39 -7.76 -3.31
N VAL A 50 -24.27 -8.95 -3.93
CA VAL A 50 -23.39 -10.03 -3.46
C VAL A 50 -21.93 -9.56 -3.36
N VAL A 51 -21.42 -8.83 -4.36
CA VAL A 51 -20.04 -8.29 -4.35
C VAL A 51 -19.85 -7.29 -3.20
N VAL A 52 -20.79 -6.38 -2.98
CA VAL A 52 -20.71 -5.39 -1.90
C VAL A 52 -20.77 -6.05 -0.52
N VAL A 53 -21.67 -7.01 -0.33
CA VAL A 53 -21.79 -7.78 0.92
C VAL A 53 -20.53 -8.62 1.16
N ALA A 54 -20.03 -9.31 0.14
CA ALA A 54 -18.80 -10.09 0.24
C ALA A 54 -17.59 -9.21 0.59
N PHE A 55 -17.47 -8.02 -0.02
CA PHE A 55 -16.44 -7.05 0.33
C PHE A 55 -16.57 -6.59 1.80
N GLY A 56 -17.78 -6.24 2.24
CA GLY A 56 -18.04 -5.82 3.62
C GLY A 56 -17.71 -6.91 4.63
N LEU A 57 -18.08 -8.16 4.35
CA LEU A 57 -17.76 -9.32 5.19
C LEU A 57 -16.26 -9.60 5.24
N LEU A 58 -15.57 -9.57 4.09
CA LEU A 58 -14.11 -9.74 4.03
C LEU A 58 -13.41 -8.64 4.84
N PHE A 59 -13.82 -7.38 4.65
CA PHE A 59 -13.28 -6.24 5.37
C PHE A 59 -13.49 -6.38 6.89
N ALA A 60 -14.70 -6.76 7.31
CA ALA A 60 -14.99 -7.02 8.73
C ALA A 60 -14.18 -8.19 9.29
N ALA A 61 -13.98 -9.26 8.52
CA ALA A 61 -13.17 -10.41 8.93
C ALA A 61 -11.70 -10.04 9.13
N VAL A 62 -11.11 -9.25 8.23
CA VAL A 62 -9.73 -8.74 8.36
C VAL A 62 -9.61 -7.84 9.59
N MET A 63 -10.50 -6.87 9.77
CA MET A 63 -10.52 -5.98 10.93
C MET A 63 -10.65 -6.75 12.24
N ARG A 64 -11.51 -7.78 12.27
CA ARG A 64 -11.68 -8.65 13.44
C ARG A 64 -10.41 -9.44 13.73
N ALA A 65 -9.75 -9.98 12.71
CA ALA A 65 -8.50 -10.70 12.84
C ALA A 65 -7.39 -9.79 13.40
N GLU A 66 -7.19 -8.61 12.81
CA GLU A 66 -6.22 -7.62 13.29
C GLU A 66 -6.49 -7.21 14.73
N TYR A 67 -7.73 -6.92 15.08
CA TYR A 67 -8.13 -6.62 16.47
C TYR A 67 -7.75 -7.77 17.41
N THR A 68 -8.01 -9.03 17.04
CA THR A 68 -7.64 -10.16 17.91
C THR A 68 -6.14 -10.32 18.11
N VAL A 69 -5.35 -10.07 17.07
CA VAL A 69 -3.89 -10.12 17.15
C VAL A 69 -3.37 -9.00 18.04
N PHE A 70 -3.80 -7.75 17.81
CA PHE A 70 -3.41 -6.62 18.64
C PHE A 70 -3.84 -6.77 20.09
N ARG A 71 -5.07 -7.23 20.32
CA ARG A 71 -5.59 -7.41 21.67
C ARG A 71 -4.75 -8.43 22.44
N ARG A 72 -4.45 -9.59 21.84
CA ARG A 72 -3.60 -10.61 22.48
C ARG A 72 -2.19 -10.09 22.75
N ALA A 73 -1.61 -9.33 21.82
CA ALA A 73 -0.29 -8.74 22.01
C ALA A 73 -0.29 -7.75 23.19
N LEU A 74 -1.29 -6.85 23.24
CA LEU A 74 -1.40 -5.84 24.30
C LEU A 74 -1.77 -6.45 25.66
N GLU A 75 -2.64 -7.46 25.71
CA GLU A 75 -2.93 -8.24 26.94
C GLU A 75 -1.66 -8.93 27.46
N ALA A 76 -0.84 -9.50 26.57
CA ALA A 76 0.43 -10.11 26.95
C ALA A 76 1.44 -9.07 27.47
N LEU A 77 1.46 -7.86 26.89
CA LEU A 77 2.27 -6.75 27.41
C LEU A 77 1.76 -6.26 28.77
N ALA A 78 0.44 -6.10 28.93
CA ALA A 78 -0.17 -5.64 30.17
C ALA A 78 0.02 -6.63 31.34
N ALA A 79 0.14 -7.93 31.04
CA ALA A 79 0.48 -8.95 32.04
C ALA A 79 1.90 -8.79 32.62
N LEU A 80 2.80 -8.09 31.92
CA LEU A 80 4.14 -7.79 32.41
C LEU A 80 4.05 -6.64 33.41
N GLN A 81 3.98 -6.93 34.72
CA GLN A 81 3.74 -5.94 35.78
C GLN A 81 4.50 -4.60 35.64
N HIS A 82 5.83 -4.62 35.76
CA HIS A 82 6.64 -3.40 35.79
C HIS A 82 7.15 -2.96 34.41
N ALA A 83 7.27 -3.90 33.46
CA ALA A 83 7.76 -3.63 32.11
C ALA A 83 6.64 -3.31 31.09
N GLY A 84 5.39 -3.65 31.40
CA GLY A 84 4.25 -3.56 30.49
C GLY A 84 3.92 -2.14 30.01
N PRO A 85 3.84 -1.14 30.90
CA PRO A 85 3.50 0.23 30.48
C PRO A 85 4.58 0.86 29.57
N PRO A 86 5.89 0.83 29.89
CA PRO A 86 6.93 1.32 28.96
C PRO A 86 6.92 0.58 27.60
N LEU A 87 6.72 -0.74 27.59
CA LEU A 87 6.62 -1.51 26.35
C LEU A 87 5.38 -1.13 25.52
N THR A 88 4.27 -0.80 26.18
CA THR A 88 3.05 -0.34 25.51
C THR A 88 3.26 1.01 24.84
N LEU A 89 3.95 1.94 25.52
CA LEU A 89 4.33 3.22 24.91
C LEU A 89 5.26 2.99 23.71
N TYR A 90 6.29 2.16 23.85
CA TYR A 90 7.20 1.83 22.74
C TYR A 90 6.47 1.23 21.54
N PHE A 91 5.54 0.30 21.80
CA PHE A 91 4.69 -0.29 20.77
C PHE A 91 3.90 0.78 20.03
N LEU A 92 3.24 1.68 20.76
CA LEU A 92 2.40 2.71 20.19
C LEU A 92 3.19 3.76 19.38
N GLU A 93 4.36 4.18 19.90
CA GLU A 93 5.30 5.04 19.17
C GLU A 93 5.74 4.40 17.86
N SER A 94 6.26 3.17 17.94
CA SER A 94 6.73 2.40 16.79
C SER A 94 5.62 2.20 15.76
N PHE A 95 4.41 1.89 16.23
CA PHE A 95 3.22 1.65 15.41
C PHE A 95 2.76 2.92 14.68
N LEU A 96 2.66 4.06 15.39
CA LEU A 96 2.26 5.32 14.76
C LEU A 96 3.34 5.88 13.84
N VAL A 97 4.63 5.74 14.18
CA VAL A 97 5.72 6.09 13.26
C VAL A 97 5.63 5.25 11.97
N LEU A 98 5.42 3.94 12.10
CA LEU A 98 5.26 3.04 10.96
C LEU A 98 4.08 3.44 10.08
N ILE A 99 2.90 3.68 10.67
CA ILE A 99 1.71 4.14 9.93
C ILE A 99 1.99 5.50 9.27
N LEU A 100 2.58 6.45 10.00
CA LEU A 100 2.89 7.78 9.47
C LEU A 100 3.65 7.64 8.15
N ILE A 101 4.71 6.84 8.15
CA ILE A 101 5.55 6.81 6.97
C ILE A 101 4.93 5.97 5.85
N ILE A 102 4.22 4.86 6.16
CA ILE A 102 3.44 4.14 5.14
C ILE A 102 2.47 5.09 4.44
N LEU A 103 1.78 5.94 5.21
CA LEU A 103 0.87 6.96 4.66
C LEU A 103 1.62 8.00 3.82
N LEU A 104 2.74 8.54 4.30
CA LEU A 104 3.54 9.53 3.57
C LEU A 104 4.03 8.97 2.23
N VAL A 105 4.65 7.78 2.24
CA VAL A 105 5.20 7.16 1.03
C VAL A 105 4.09 6.77 0.05
N SER A 106 3.01 6.16 0.54
CA SER A 106 1.87 5.78 -0.29
C SER A 106 1.21 7.00 -0.94
N PHE A 107 1.01 8.06 -0.16
CA PHE A 107 0.44 9.32 -0.66
C PHE A 107 1.37 9.97 -1.69
N VAL A 108 2.68 10.04 -1.48
CA VAL A 108 3.59 10.63 -2.47
C VAL A 108 3.62 9.81 -3.75
N ALA A 109 3.67 8.48 -3.65
CA ALA A 109 3.67 7.59 -4.80
C ALA A 109 2.40 7.74 -5.66
N ALA A 110 1.21 7.79 -5.03
CA ALA A 110 -0.05 8.01 -5.73
C ALA A 110 -0.23 9.48 -6.16
N GLY A 111 0.18 10.41 -5.31
CA GLY A 111 0.03 11.86 -5.47
C GLY A 111 0.78 12.40 -6.68
N LEU A 112 2.00 11.93 -6.95
CA LEU A 112 2.75 12.34 -8.15
C LEU A 112 1.99 12.05 -9.45
N TRP A 113 1.17 10.99 -9.48
CA TRP A 113 0.30 10.70 -10.62
C TRP A 113 -0.98 11.55 -10.60
N ILE A 114 -1.69 11.56 -9.48
CA ILE A 114 -3.01 12.21 -9.34
C ILE A 114 -2.91 13.73 -9.52
N PHE A 115 -1.85 14.36 -9.02
CA PHE A 115 -1.69 15.81 -9.05
C PHE A 115 -1.39 16.36 -10.45
N TYR A 116 -0.60 15.62 -11.24
CA TYR A 116 0.00 16.15 -12.48
C TYR A 116 -0.42 15.40 -13.74
N ARG A 117 -0.87 14.14 -13.64
CA ARG A 117 -1.09 13.25 -14.80
C ARG A 117 -2.44 12.56 -14.84
N ALA A 118 -3.35 12.85 -13.92
CA ALA A 118 -4.71 12.35 -14.03
C ALA A 118 -5.35 12.84 -15.35
N ASN A 119 -6.10 11.96 -16.03
CA ASN A 119 -6.61 12.20 -17.40
C ASN A 119 -7.53 13.43 -17.49
N ASP A 120 -8.24 13.74 -16.42
CA ASP A 120 -9.13 14.89 -16.26
C ASP A 120 -8.37 16.21 -16.00
N THR A 121 -7.07 16.18 -15.68
CA THR A 121 -6.28 17.39 -15.36
C THR A 121 -6.29 18.39 -16.52
N ARG A 122 -6.19 17.91 -17.76
CA ARG A 122 -6.25 18.78 -18.96
C ARG A 122 -7.61 19.47 -19.08
N LEU A 123 -8.69 18.72 -18.86
CA LEU A 123 -10.05 19.25 -18.91
C LEU A 123 -10.29 20.25 -17.77
N LEU A 124 -9.82 19.94 -16.56
CA LEU A 124 -9.97 20.80 -15.38
C LEU A 124 -9.13 22.08 -15.46
N MET A 125 -7.99 22.04 -16.15
CA MET A 125 -7.19 23.24 -16.46
C MET A 125 -7.85 24.13 -17.53
N ALA A 126 -8.60 23.54 -18.46
CA ALA A 126 -9.38 24.29 -19.45
C ALA A 126 -10.68 24.86 -18.86
N ALA A 127 -11.19 24.27 -17.78
CA ALA A 127 -12.34 24.76 -17.04
C ALA A 127 -11.96 25.94 -16.12
N PRO A 128 -12.92 26.82 -15.77
CA PRO A 128 -12.69 27.97 -14.89
C PRO A 128 -12.56 27.55 -13.40
N VAL A 129 -11.69 26.58 -13.11
CA VAL A 129 -11.41 26.08 -11.76
C VAL A 129 -10.17 26.78 -11.21
N PRO A 130 -10.24 27.45 -10.05
CA PRO A 130 -9.05 28.06 -9.47
C PRO A 130 -8.00 27.01 -9.11
N LEU A 131 -6.71 27.28 -9.37
CA LEU A 131 -5.60 26.36 -9.09
C LEU A 131 -5.57 25.86 -7.64
N GLY A 132 -5.90 26.72 -6.68
CA GLY A 132 -6.01 26.32 -5.27
C GLY A 132 -7.14 25.32 -5.01
N GLY A 133 -8.25 25.41 -5.75
CA GLY A 133 -9.34 24.44 -5.69
C GLY A 133 -8.96 23.11 -6.33
N LEU A 134 -8.21 23.13 -7.43
CA LEU A 134 -7.66 21.93 -8.04
C LEU A 134 -6.67 21.23 -7.10
N TYR A 135 -5.73 21.96 -6.50
CA TYR A 135 -4.79 21.43 -5.51
C TYR A 135 -5.52 20.78 -4.32
N LEU A 136 -6.54 21.45 -3.77
CA LEU A 136 -7.33 20.92 -2.67
C LEU A 136 -8.08 19.65 -3.08
N LEU A 137 -8.69 19.64 -4.27
CA LEU A 137 -9.39 18.48 -4.80
C LEU A 137 -8.45 17.27 -4.93
N ARG A 138 -7.26 17.47 -5.51
CA ARG A 138 -6.26 16.41 -5.67
C ARG A 138 -5.74 15.93 -4.31
N SER A 139 -5.49 16.83 -3.38
CA SER A 139 -5.05 16.48 -2.02
C SER A 139 -6.08 15.61 -1.30
N ILE A 140 -7.37 15.98 -1.37
CA ILE A 140 -8.47 15.20 -0.77
C ILE A 140 -8.64 13.85 -1.49
N GLN A 141 -8.59 13.83 -2.82
CA GLN A 141 -8.68 12.60 -3.60
C GLN A 141 -7.56 11.62 -3.24
N THR A 142 -6.31 12.09 -3.21
CA THR A 142 -5.17 11.27 -2.82
C THR A 142 -5.28 10.83 -1.37
N PHE A 143 -5.66 11.71 -0.43
CA PHE A 143 -5.86 11.33 0.98
C PHE A 143 -6.94 10.25 1.14
N THR A 144 -8.05 10.37 0.43
CA THR A 144 -9.14 9.39 0.49
C THR A 144 -8.70 8.05 -0.11
N GLN A 145 -7.89 8.09 -1.17
CA GLN A 145 -7.38 6.89 -1.85
C GLN A 145 -6.27 6.16 -1.07
N THR A 146 -5.43 6.87 -0.30
CA THR A 146 -4.30 6.26 0.42
C THR A 146 -4.51 6.17 1.94
N GLY A 147 -5.43 6.98 2.49
CA GLY A 147 -5.68 7.10 3.92
C GLY A 147 -6.54 5.98 4.53
N TRP A 148 -7.16 5.12 3.71
CA TRP A 148 -7.95 3.99 4.22
C TRP A 148 -7.12 3.03 5.09
N ALA A 149 -5.82 2.93 4.84
CA ALA A 149 -4.90 2.11 5.64
C ALA A 149 -4.85 2.56 7.11
N LEU A 150 -5.01 3.87 7.39
CA LEU A 150 -5.09 4.39 8.76
C LEU A 150 -6.34 3.88 9.48
N ALA A 151 -7.47 3.81 8.79
CA ALA A 151 -8.71 3.30 9.36
C ALA A 151 -8.62 1.78 9.58
N VAL A 152 -8.04 1.05 8.61
CA VAL A 152 -7.90 -0.40 8.68
C VAL A 152 -6.92 -0.82 9.77
N LEU A 153 -5.75 -0.20 9.87
CA LEU A 153 -4.76 -0.59 10.88
C LEU A 153 -5.00 0.10 12.23
N GLY A 154 -5.28 1.41 12.20
CA GLY A 154 -5.41 2.23 13.41
C GLY A 154 -6.70 1.98 14.18
N GLY A 155 -7.81 1.67 13.49
CA GLY A 155 -9.10 1.39 14.12
C GLY A 155 -9.08 0.16 15.05
N PRO A 156 -8.71 -1.04 14.54
CA PRO A 156 -8.55 -2.25 15.34
C PRO A 156 -7.50 -2.12 16.44
N ALA A 157 -6.38 -1.44 16.17
CA ALA A 157 -5.34 -1.20 17.17
C ALA A 157 -5.85 -0.32 18.33
N LEU A 158 -6.59 0.76 18.03
CA LEU A 158 -7.23 1.59 19.05
C LEU A 158 -8.28 0.81 19.84
N ALA A 159 -9.10 0.02 19.15
CA ALA A 159 -10.09 -0.82 19.79
C ALA A 159 -9.43 -1.84 20.73
N ALA A 160 -8.34 -2.46 20.29
CA ALA A 160 -7.56 -3.41 21.08
C ALA A 160 -6.90 -2.77 22.30
N LEU A 161 -6.37 -1.54 22.16
CA LEU A 161 -5.77 -0.79 23.27
C LEU A 161 -6.78 -0.47 24.36
N GLY A 162 -7.97 0.01 23.99
CA GLY A 162 -9.04 0.27 24.94
C GLY A 162 -9.53 -1.00 25.64
N ALA A 163 -9.66 -2.10 24.89
CA ALA A 163 -10.10 -3.38 25.44
C ALA A 163 -9.05 -4.01 26.40
N ALA A 164 -7.76 -3.95 26.06
CA ALA A 164 -6.69 -4.52 26.86
C ALA A 164 -6.52 -3.83 28.23
N TYR A 165 -6.80 -2.53 28.30
CA TYR A 165 -6.72 -1.73 29.54
C TYR A 165 -8.09 -1.47 30.19
N GLY A 166 -9.17 -2.11 29.73
CA GLY A 166 -10.50 -2.02 30.35
C GLY A 166 -11.15 -0.63 30.29
N GLN A 167 -10.89 0.15 29.22
CA GLN A 167 -11.32 1.54 29.12
C GLN A 167 -12.80 1.72 28.73
N ALA A 168 -13.41 2.80 29.23
CA ALA A 168 -14.81 3.15 28.99
C ALA A 168 -15.07 3.67 27.55
N ALA A 169 -16.35 3.79 27.16
CA ALA A 169 -16.76 4.24 25.82
C ALA A 169 -16.15 5.59 25.39
N ALA A 170 -15.94 6.51 26.33
CA ALA A 170 -15.34 7.82 26.09
C ALA A 170 -13.91 7.75 25.53
N PHE A 171 -13.15 6.70 25.87
CA PHE A 171 -11.80 6.47 25.34
C PHE A 171 -11.82 6.32 23.82
N TYR A 172 -12.75 5.53 23.27
CA TYR A 172 -12.83 5.28 21.83
C TYR A 172 -13.19 6.54 21.04
N ALA A 173 -14.07 7.38 21.58
CA ALA A 173 -14.41 8.67 20.96
C ALA A 173 -13.18 9.61 20.93
N ARG A 174 -12.46 9.74 22.05
CA ARG A 174 -11.23 10.55 22.11
C ARG A 174 -10.13 9.99 21.21
N GLY A 175 -9.92 8.68 21.23
CA GLY A 175 -8.95 8.01 20.37
C GLY A 175 -9.26 8.18 18.89
N ALA A 176 -10.54 8.14 18.49
CA ALA A 176 -10.96 8.41 17.12
C ALA A 176 -10.60 9.85 16.70
N VAL A 177 -10.80 10.84 17.57
CA VAL A 177 -10.36 12.23 17.32
C VAL A 177 -8.85 12.31 17.15
N ILE A 178 -8.07 11.63 18.01
CA ILE A 178 -6.60 11.60 17.90
C ILE A 178 -6.16 10.99 16.57
N LEU A 179 -6.77 9.87 16.13
CA LEU A 179 -6.47 9.26 14.84
C LEU A 179 -6.85 10.16 13.66
N VAL A 180 -7.96 10.90 13.74
CA VAL A 180 -8.34 11.87 12.71
C VAL A 180 -7.31 13.00 12.62
N LEU A 181 -6.89 13.57 13.76
CA LEU A 181 -5.85 14.60 13.81
C LEU A 181 -4.52 14.09 13.27
N PHE A 182 -4.16 12.85 13.60
CA PHE A 182 -2.96 12.18 13.05
C PHE A 182 -3.06 11.99 11.53
N GLY A 183 -4.25 11.62 11.02
CA GLY A 183 -4.51 11.54 9.58
C GLY A 183 -4.38 12.91 8.89
N VAL A 184 -4.86 13.99 9.52
CA VAL A 184 -4.70 15.35 9.03
C VAL A 184 -3.23 15.77 8.98
N LEU A 185 -2.46 15.45 10.03
CA LEU A 185 -1.01 15.65 10.05
C LEU A 185 -0.34 14.96 8.85
N ALA A 186 -0.58 13.65 8.71
CA ALA A 186 0.00 12.83 7.65
C ALA A 186 -0.40 13.31 6.26
N GLY A 187 -1.68 13.62 6.03
CA GLY A 187 -2.19 14.10 4.75
C GLY A 187 -1.62 15.46 4.35
N GLY A 188 -1.57 16.42 5.28
CA GLY A 188 -0.98 17.74 5.04
C GLY A 188 0.52 17.65 4.74
N ALA A 189 1.27 16.90 5.54
CA ALA A 189 2.70 16.67 5.33
C ALA A 189 2.97 15.97 3.99
N ALA A 190 2.22 14.92 3.66
CA ALA A 190 2.37 14.20 2.40
C ALA A 190 2.05 15.06 1.17
N ALA A 191 1.05 15.94 1.25
CA ALA A 191 0.72 16.84 0.15
C ALA A 191 1.87 17.83 -0.13
N VAL A 192 2.50 18.36 0.92
CA VAL A 192 3.70 19.20 0.79
C VAL A 192 4.85 18.41 0.18
N LEU A 193 5.15 17.22 0.72
CA LEU A 193 6.21 16.34 0.22
C LEU A 193 6.01 15.97 -1.26
N THR A 194 4.78 15.71 -1.68
CA THR A 194 4.44 15.40 -3.08
C THR A 194 4.79 16.57 -4.00
N THR A 195 4.42 17.79 -3.61
CA THR A 195 4.74 18.98 -4.39
C THR A 195 6.22 19.36 -4.36
N ALA A 196 6.91 19.10 -3.24
CA ALA A 196 8.35 19.30 -3.11
C ALA A 196 9.13 18.30 -3.98
N ALA A 197 8.75 17.02 -3.97
CA ALA A 197 9.31 16.01 -4.85
C ALA A 197 9.10 16.39 -6.32
N ALA A 198 7.90 16.79 -6.71
CA ALA A 198 7.62 17.25 -8.06
C ALA A 198 8.49 18.46 -8.47
N ALA A 199 8.76 19.39 -7.55
CA ALA A 199 9.63 20.53 -7.80
C ALA A 199 11.10 20.12 -7.97
N ALA A 200 11.59 19.18 -7.16
CA ALA A 200 12.95 18.65 -7.27
C ALA A 200 13.18 17.92 -8.60
N PHE A 201 12.21 17.12 -9.04
CA PHE A 201 12.31 16.31 -10.25
C PHE A 201 11.73 16.97 -11.51
N ARG A 202 11.50 18.30 -11.49
CA ARG A 202 10.88 19.05 -12.60
C ARG A 202 11.61 18.91 -13.94
N HIS A 203 12.95 18.79 -13.89
CA HIS A 203 13.83 18.74 -15.07
C HIS A 203 14.22 17.32 -15.48
N ALA A 204 13.97 16.34 -14.61
CA ALA A 204 14.21 14.96 -14.95
C ALA A 204 13.15 14.49 -15.95
N ARG A 205 13.53 13.57 -16.85
CA ARG A 205 12.54 12.84 -17.66
C ARG A 205 11.52 12.27 -16.67
N THR A 206 10.26 12.68 -16.77
CA THR A 206 9.26 12.56 -15.68
C THR A 206 9.18 11.15 -15.07
N ARG A 207 9.45 10.11 -15.88
CA ARG A 207 9.50 8.71 -15.44
C ARG A 207 10.68 8.41 -14.51
N VAL A 208 11.88 8.88 -14.87
CA VAL A 208 13.08 8.75 -14.04
C VAL A 208 12.94 9.60 -12.79
N GLY A 209 12.35 10.79 -12.91
CA GLY A 209 12.04 11.66 -11.77
C GLY A 209 11.12 10.99 -10.74
N ILE A 210 10.01 10.39 -11.18
CA ILE A 210 9.08 9.67 -10.27
C ILE A 210 9.76 8.44 -9.66
N ALA A 211 10.47 7.63 -10.45
CA ALA A 211 11.16 6.46 -9.94
C ALA A 211 12.25 6.82 -8.94
N ALA A 212 13.06 7.85 -9.23
CA ALA A 212 14.08 8.36 -8.31
C ALA A 212 13.45 8.95 -7.04
N ALA A 213 12.38 9.72 -7.16
CA ALA A 213 11.66 10.27 -6.00
C ALA A 213 11.20 9.17 -5.06
N VAL A 214 10.56 8.14 -5.63
CA VAL A 214 10.10 6.99 -4.87
C VAL A 214 11.32 6.30 -4.27
N CYS A 215 12.32 5.86 -5.04
CA CYS A 215 13.51 5.18 -4.50
C CYS A 215 14.22 5.96 -3.39
N VAL A 216 14.38 7.27 -3.52
CA VAL A 216 14.98 8.12 -2.47
C VAL A 216 14.11 8.15 -1.22
N LEU A 217 12.79 8.28 -1.35
CA LEU A 217 11.86 8.22 -0.22
C LEU A 217 11.87 6.84 0.46
N LEU A 218 11.95 5.78 -0.34
CA LEU A 218 12.04 4.41 0.17
C LEU A 218 13.36 4.18 0.92
N ALA A 219 14.49 4.66 0.39
CA ALA A 219 15.79 4.54 1.03
C ALA A 219 15.87 5.37 2.33
N ALA A 220 15.38 6.62 2.29
CA ALA A 220 15.30 7.48 3.47
C ALA A 220 14.46 6.82 4.56
N PHE A 221 13.31 6.23 4.21
CA PHE A 221 12.52 5.47 5.17
C PHE A 221 13.24 4.25 5.72
N ALA A 222 13.90 3.45 4.89
CA ALA A 222 14.56 2.22 5.35
C ALA A 222 15.62 2.52 6.41
N ILE A 223 16.41 3.58 6.19
CA ILE A 223 17.40 4.08 7.15
C ILE A 223 16.72 4.55 8.44
N VAL A 224 15.64 5.31 8.30
CA VAL A 224 14.97 5.95 9.43
C VAL A 224 14.20 4.93 10.30
N VAL A 225 13.56 3.93 9.70
CA VAL A 225 12.91 2.82 10.43
C VAL A 225 13.95 1.92 11.07
N GLY A 226 14.98 1.51 10.32
CA GLY A 226 16.04 0.66 10.84
C GLY A 226 16.73 1.26 12.06
N ARG A 227 16.89 2.59 12.10
CA ARG A 227 17.47 3.30 13.24
C ARG A 227 16.52 3.50 14.42
N ASN A 228 15.25 3.82 14.18
CA ASN A 228 14.37 4.33 15.23
C ASN A 228 13.24 3.38 15.65
N VAL A 229 12.70 2.58 14.73
CA VAL A 229 11.53 1.72 14.99
C VAL A 229 11.95 0.33 15.46
N ILE A 230 13.06 -0.19 14.93
CA ILE A 230 13.59 -1.49 15.36
C ILE A 230 14.43 -1.27 16.62
N PRO A 231 14.10 -1.90 17.77
CA PRO A 231 14.89 -1.76 18.98
C PRO A 231 16.24 -2.44 18.75
N SER A 232 17.32 -1.68 18.87
CA SER A 232 18.66 -2.27 18.92
C SER A 232 18.85 -3.01 20.25
N THR A 233 19.85 -3.89 20.34
CA THR A 233 20.17 -4.62 21.57
C THR A 233 20.40 -3.67 22.76
N SER A 234 20.98 -2.49 22.53
CA SER A 234 21.16 -1.46 23.57
C SER A 234 19.85 -0.84 24.02
N ASP A 235 18.89 -0.63 23.10
CA ASP A 235 17.58 -0.07 23.43
C ASP A 235 16.76 -1.04 24.28
N PHE A 236 16.89 -2.35 24.03
CA PHE A 236 16.24 -3.37 24.84
C PHE A 236 16.73 -3.28 26.30
N TYR A 237 18.04 -3.25 26.53
CA TYR A 237 18.58 -3.12 27.89
C TYR A 237 18.16 -1.80 28.57
N ALA A 238 18.12 -0.69 27.85
CA ALA A 238 17.69 0.61 28.39
C ALA A 238 16.19 0.65 28.78
N ILE A 239 15.33 -0.14 28.13
CA ILE A 239 13.90 -0.24 28.47
C ILE A 239 13.69 -1.04 29.78
N PHE A 240 14.57 -1.99 30.08
CA PHE A 240 14.49 -2.84 31.27
C PHE A 240 15.36 -2.36 32.44
N GLU A 241 16.09 -1.26 32.28
CA GLU A 241 16.94 -0.72 33.34
C GLU A 241 16.09 -0.09 34.46
N PRO A 242 16.15 -0.62 35.70
CA PRO A 242 15.34 -0.12 36.81
C PRO A 242 15.90 1.23 37.29
N GLY A 243 15.14 2.31 37.07
CA GLY A 243 15.50 3.65 37.57
C GLY A 243 14.32 4.62 37.50
N ILE A 244 14.32 5.63 38.38
CA ILE A 244 13.35 6.72 38.36
C ILE A 244 14.14 8.00 38.09
N LEU A 245 13.83 8.69 36.99
CA LEU A 245 14.44 9.96 36.63
C LEU A 245 13.33 11.03 36.59
N ASP A 246 13.44 12.07 37.43
CA ASP A 246 12.42 13.11 37.70
C ASP A 246 10.99 12.56 37.88
N GLY A 247 10.82 11.52 38.72
CA GLY A 247 9.50 10.98 39.06
C GLY A 247 8.78 10.20 37.95
N LYS A 248 9.42 9.97 36.80
CA LYS A 248 8.99 9.01 35.77
C LYS A 248 9.95 7.81 35.73
N PRO A 249 9.47 6.61 35.36
CA PRO A 249 10.36 5.50 35.03
C PRO A 249 11.39 5.94 33.96
N SER A 250 12.67 5.65 34.19
CA SER A 250 13.78 5.92 33.25
C SER A 250 13.47 5.45 31.82
N SER A 251 12.81 4.31 31.72
CA SER A 251 12.36 3.69 30.47
C SER A 251 11.37 4.55 29.67
N ILE A 252 10.41 5.23 30.31
CA ILE A 252 9.46 6.11 29.62
C ILE A 252 10.17 7.33 29.06
N LYS A 253 11.10 7.92 29.80
CA LYS A 253 11.88 9.07 29.33
C LYS A 253 12.84 8.72 28.21
N PHE A 254 13.45 7.54 28.24
CA PHE A 254 14.27 7.04 27.15
C PHE A 254 13.44 6.96 25.85
N ILE A 255 12.23 6.41 25.94
CA ILE A 255 11.30 6.32 24.80
C ILE A 255 10.89 7.73 24.32
N GLU A 256 10.53 8.63 25.24
CA GLU A 256 10.21 10.03 24.92
C GLU A 256 11.39 10.74 24.23
N ALA A 257 12.64 10.49 24.64
CA ALA A 257 13.82 11.07 24.02
C ALA A 257 14.07 10.50 22.62
N LYS A 258 13.90 9.18 22.45
CA LYS A 258 14.08 8.49 21.15
C LYS A 258 13.06 8.96 20.12
N PHE A 259 11.79 9.10 20.53
CA PHE A 259 10.69 9.46 19.64
C PHE A 259 10.33 10.94 19.66
N GLY A 260 10.89 11.77 20.55
CA GLY A 260 10.45 13.15 20.77
C GLY A 260 10.57 14.07 19.54
N LEU A 261 11.47 13.78 18.60
CA LEU A 261 11.60 14.50 17.33
C LEU A 261 10.53 14.12 16.29
N TRP A 262 9.83 13.01 16.51
CA TRP A 262 8.86 12.50 15.56
C TRP A 262 7.52 13.23 15.68
N PRO A 263 6.92 13.66 14.56
CA PRO A 263 5.60 14.29 14.57
C PRO A 263 4.49 13.38 15.14
N SER A 264 4.69 12.06 15.18
CA SER A 264 3.76 11.09 15.77
C SER A 264 3.78 11.02 17.30
N HIS A 265 4.86 11.47 17.95
CA HIS A 265 5.06 11.35 19.40
C HIS A 265 3.93 11.96 20.24
N PRO A 266 3.43 13.18 19.96
CA PRO A 266 2.28 13.75 20.66
C PRO A 266 1.03 12.86 20.66
N PHE A 267 0.78 12.13 19.57
CA PHE A 267 -0.39 11.27 19.39
C PHE A 267 -0.23 9.96 20.16
N ALA A 268 0.97 9.37 20.12
CA ALA A 268 1.31 8.17 20.87
C ALA A 268 1.28 8.42 22.38
N ALA A 269 1.96 9.48 22.84
CA ALA A 269 2.00 9.84 24.26
C ALA A 269 0.61 10.09 24.83
N GLU A 270 -0.26 10.79 24.10
CA GLU A 270 -1.63 11.05 24.55
C GLU A 270 -2.48 9.78 24.58
N LEU A 271 -2.44 8.95 23.53
CA LEU A 271 -3.18 7.67 23.51
C LEU A 271 -2.73 6.74 24.64
N TYR A 272 -1.43 6.68 24.92
CA TYR A 272 -0.90 5.94 26.06
C TYR A 272 -1.39 6.51 27.40
N ALA A 273 -1.34 7.83 27.57
CA ALA A 273 -1.71 8.46 28.82
C ALA A 273 -3.19 8.24 29.16
N VAL A 274 -4.07 8.32 28.15
CA VAL A 274 -5.50 8.06 28.33
C VAL A 274 -5.77 6.55 28.51
N ALA A 275 -5.01 5.66 27.85
CA ALA A 275 -5.21 4.21 27.95
C ALA A 275 -4.73 3.60 29.27
N THR A 276 -3.60 4.05 29.81
CA THR A 276 -2.95 3.42 30.98
C THR A 276 -3.11 4.23 32.27
N GLY A 277 -3.53 5.50 32.16
CA GLY A 277 -3.47 6.47 33.27
C GLY A 277 -2.05 6.96 33.59
N GLY A 278 -1.02 6.43 32.91
CA GLY A 278 0.36 6.86 33.05
C GLY A 278 0.61 8.27 32.48
N ARG A 279 1.63 8.96 32.99
CA ARG A 279 2.03 10.28 32.49
C ARG A 279 3.15 10.15 31.45
N ALA A 280 2.81 9.82 30.20
CA ALA A 280 3.71 10.03 29.06
C ALA A 280 3.46 11.40 28.43
N GLY A 281 4.52 11.99 27.90
CA GLY A 281 4.54 13.34 27.34
C GLY A 281 4.71 14.44 28.39
N SER A 282 4.96 15.65 27.90
CA SER A 282 5.05 16.89 28.68
C SER A 282 3.83 17.78 28.41
N ALA A 283 3.73 18.93 29.07
CA ALA A 283 2.72 19.93 28.68
C ALA A 283 2.90 20.35 27.20
N VAL A 284 4.14 20.38 26.72
CA VAL A 284 4.49 20.72 25.34
C VAL A 284 3.95 19.68 24.37
N SER A 285 4.11 18.38 24.62
CA SER A 285 3.59 17.34 23.71
C SER A 285 2.05 17.43 23.58
N ARG A 286 1.34 17.73 24.67
CA ARG A 286 -0.12 17.92 24.63
C ARG A 286 -0.54 19.14 23.81
N THR A 287 0.23 20.22 23.83
CA THR A 287 -0.01 21.37 22.92
C THR A 287 0.31 21.04 21.46
N LEU A 288 1.40 20.29 21.22
CA LEU A 288 1.81 19.87 19.89
C LEU A 288 0.81 18.93 19.21
N LEU A 289 0.07 18.14 19.99
CA LEU A 289 -1.02 17.28 19.47
C LEU A 289 -2.02 18.08 18.63
N TRP A 290 -2.39 19.28 19.09
CA TRP A 290 -3.34 20.14 18.41
C TRP A 290 -2.66 21.01 17.36
N LEU A 291 -1.45 21.53 17.63
CA LEU A 291 -0.79 22.46 16.72
C LEU A 291 -0.22 21.80 15.46
N THR A 292 0.31 20.57 15.56
CA THR A 292 1.00 19.91 14.43
C THR A 292 0.09 19.59 13.23
N PRO A 293 -1.17 19.11 13.38
CA PRO A 293 -2.09 18.95 12.25
C PRO A 293 -2.45 20.28 11.58
N PHE A 294 -2.70 21.34 12.37
CA PHE A 294 -3.02 22.65 11.80
C PHE A 294 -1.81 23.24 11.07
N ALA A 295 -0.60 23.09 11.63
CA ALA A 295 0.63 23.51 10.98
C ALA A 295 0.85 22.78 9.65
N SER A 296 0.62 21.47 9.59
CA SER A 296 0.77 20.71 8.34
C SER A 296 -0.24 21.14 7.26
N LEU A 297 -1.50 21.42 7.64
CA LEU A 297 -2.50 21.97 6.73
C LEU A 297 -2.15 23.39 6.25
N ALA A 298 -1.65 24.24 7.14
CA ALA A 298 -1.21 25.58 6.79
C ALA A 298 -0.03 25.55 5.81
N LEU A 299 0.94 24.65 6.03
CA LEU A 299 2.06 24.42 5.10
C LEU A 299 1.57 23.89 3.74
N ALA A 300 0.62 22.96 3.71
CA ALA A 300 0.01 22.48 2.47
C ALA A 300 -0.70 23.61 1.70
N ALA A 301 -1.53 24.40 2.40
CA ALA A 301 -2.28 25.51 1.82
C ALA A 301 -1.40 26.66 1.31
N THR A 302 -0.20 26.84 1.87
CA THR A 302 0.75 27.89 1.51
C THR A 302 1.85 27.37 0.59
N LEU A 303 2.84 26.65 1.13
CA LEU A 303 3.99 26.13 0.41
C LEU A 303 3.58 25.11 -0.64
N GLY A 304 2.74 24.13 -0.27
CA GLY A 304 2.29 23.08 -1.18
C GLY A 304 1.57 23.65 -2.41
N ARG A 305 0.62 24.56 -2.18
CA ARG A 305 -0.08 25.27 -3.25
C ARG A 305 0.86 26.11 -4.14
N ARG A 306 1.83 26.82 -3.55
CA ARG A 306 2.82 27.62 -4.31
C ARG A 306 3.71 26.74 -5.18
N LEU A 307 4.18 25.62 -4.65
CA LEU A 307 4.99 24.65 -5.42
C LEU A 307 4.15 24.01 -6.53
N TYR A 308 2.92 23.58 -6.24
CA TYR A 308 2.01 23.01 -7.23
C TYR A 308 1.76 23.96 -8.41
N ALA A 309 1.50 25.24 -8.12
CA ALA A 309 1.27 26.23 -9.18
C ALA A 309 2.51 26.44 -10.07
N ARG A 310 3.73 26.29 -9.52
CA ARG A 310 4.98 26.40 -10.27
C ARG A 310 5.31 25.16 -11.09
N THR A 311 4.98 23.97 -10.58
CA THR A 311 5.37 22.69 -11.19
C THR A 311 4.34 22.17 -12.18
N LEU A 312 3.06 22.53 -12.03
CA LEU A 312 1.97 22.02 -12.86
C LEU A 312 2.19 22.29 -14.36
N PRO A 313 2.55 23.50 -14.84
CA PRO A 313 2.76 23.73 -16.27
C PRO A 313 3.87 22.84 -16.84
N ALA A 314 5.02 22.78 -16.15
CA ALA A 314 6.20 22.04 -16.59
C ALA A 314 5.99 20.51 -16.60
N LEU A 315 5.11 19.97 -15.74
CA LEU A 315 4.87 18.53 -15.63
C LEU A 315 3.61 18.06 -16.38
N ALA A 316 2.64 18.95 -16.59
CA ALA A 316 1.41 18.67 -17.35
C ALA A 316 1.66 18.74 -18.87
N GLU A 317 2.57 19.60 -19.31
CA GLU A 317 3.20 19.50 -20.61
C GLU A 317 4.10 18.25 -20.56
N GLY A 318 3.60 17.13 -21.08
CA GLY A 318 4.45 15.97 -21.29
C GLY A 318 5.62 16.34 -22.20
N PRO A 319 6.67 15.51 -22.31
CA PRO A 319 7.57 15.56 -23.45
C PRO A 319 6.77 15.09 -24.68
N GLY A 320 5.81 15.90 -25.12
CA GLY A 320 5.42 15.95 -26.51
C GLY A 320 6.66 16.41 -27.26
N PHE A 321 6.88 15.84 -28.44
CA PHE A 321 7.77 16.43 -29.40
C PHE A 321 7.50 17.93 -29.40
N ALA A 322 8.47 18.73 -28.97
CA ALA A 322 8.42 20.15 -29.22
C ALA A 322 8.10 20.25 -30.70
N ALA A 323 6.96 20.88 -31.04
CA ALA A 323 6.68 21.23 -32.41
C ALA A 323 7.84 22.15 -32.85
N GLY A 324 8.86 21.57 -33.48
CA GLY A 324 10.12 22.26 -33.79
C GLY A 324 11.42 21.58 -33.37
N ALA A 325 11.42 20.42 -32.69
CA ALA A 325 12.68 19.65 -32.58
C ALA A 325 13.02 19.09 -33.97
N PRO A 326 14.16 19.47 -34.60
CA PRO A 326 14.51 18.97 -35.91
C PRO A 326 14.58 17.44 -35.83
N VAL A 327 13.90 16.78 -36.76
CA VAL A 327 14.02 15.33 -36.95
C VAL A 327 15.47 15.10 -37.36
N GLY A 328 16.34 14.85 -36.38
CA GLY A 328 17.71 14.44 -36.65
C GLY A 328 17.67 13.20 -37.55
N PRO A 329 18.71 12.95 -38.37
CA PRO A 329 18.77 11.82 -39.29
C PRO A 329 18.94 10.52 -38.49
N GLY A 330 17.88 10.11 -37.80
CA GLY A 330 17.84 8.97 -36.92
C GLY A 330 17.29 7.80 -37.71
N GLY A 331 18.20 6.97 -38.24
CA GLY A 331 17.86 5.66 -38.77
C GLY A 331 16.94 4.92 -37.79
N ARG A 332 15.97 4.17 -38.34
CA ARG A 332 14.98 3.39 -37.58
C ARG A 332 15.70 2.59 -36.51
N ARG A 333 15.73 3.08 -35.26
CA ARG A 333 16.27 2.32 -34.13
C ARG A 333 15.42 1.06 -34.03
N ARG A 334 15.98 -0.09 -34.40
CA ARG A 334 15.30 -1.38 -34.25
C ARG A 334 14.89 -1.50 -32.79
N PHE A 335 13.62 -1.79 -32.56
CA PHE A 335 13.12 -2.05 -31.22
C PHE A 335 13.95 -3.21 -30.64
N PRO A 336 14.58 -3.05 -29.46
CA PRO A 336 15.35 -4.13 -28.88
C PRO A 336 14.35 -5.26 -28.60
N ARG A 337 14.44 -6.36 -29.36
CA ARG A 337 13.69 -7.59 -29.11
C ARG A 337 14.62 -8.52 -28.35
N ARG A 338 14.34 -8.78 -27.08
CA ARG A 338 15.13 -9.71 -26.25
C ARG A 338 14.55 -11.12 -26.26
N LEU A 339 13.24 -11.26 -26.44
CA LEU A 339 12.57 -12.55 -26.50
C LEU A 339 12.25 -12.93 -27.96
N HIS A 340 12.63 -14.14 -28.36
CA HIS A 340 12.37 -14.66 -29.69
C HIS A 340 10.94 -15.24 -29.79
N GLY A 341 10.35 -15.17 -30.98
CA GLY A 341 9.01 -15.68 -31.27
C GLY A 341 7.86 -14.73 -30.92
N ALA A 342 6.66 -15.05 -31.42
CA ALA A 342 5.49 -14.19 -31.28
C ALA A 342 4.95 -14.13 -29.83
N VAL A 343 5.03 -15.24 -29.08
CA VAL A 343 4.69 -15.27 -27.63
C VAL A 343 5.68 -14.43 -26.82
N GLY A 344 6.98 -14.51 -27.15
CA GLY A 344 8.02 -13.71 -26.53
C GLY A 344 7.82 -12.21 -26.73
N ALA A 345 7.43 -11.80 -27.94
CA ALA A 345 7.14 -10.39 -28.25
C ALA A 345 5.97 -9.82 -27.43
N ILE A 346 4.94 -10.63 -27.15
CA ILE A 346 3.80 -10.24 -26.31
C ILE A 346 4.24 -10.06 -24.85
N ILE A 347 5.01 -11.00 -24.32
CA ILE A 347 5.57 -10.90 -22.96
C ILE A 347 6.47 -9.68 -22.85
N GLU A 348 7.37 -9.48 -23.82
CA GLU A 348 8.28 -8.33 -23.82
C GLU A 348 7.50 -7.01 -23.86
N ARG A 349 6.42 -6.95 -24.65
CA ARG A 349 5.51 -5.81 -24.66
C ARG A 349 4.88 -5.57 -23.28
N ASP A 350 4.41 -6.61 -22.59
CA ASP A 350 3.80 -6.49 -21.25
C ASP A 350 4.81 -5.98 -20.22
N LEU A 351 5.99 -6.60 -20.17
CA LEU A 351 7.08 -6.21 -19.26
C LEU A 351 7.54 -4.77 -19.53
N LEU A 352 7.66 -4.36 -20.80
CA LEU A 352 7.98 -3.00 -21.16
C LEU A 352 6.83 -2.03 -20.85
N GLY A 353 5.58 -2.48 -20.92
CA GLY A 353 4.40 -1.71 -20.51
C GLY A 353 4.45 -1.38 -19.02
N ILE A 354 4.74 -2.37 -18.18
CA ILE A 354 4.92 -2.21 -16.74
C ILE A 354 6.14 -1.30 -16.46
N ALA A 355 7.30 -1.61 -17.05
CA ALA A 355 8.53 -0.85 -16.82
C ALA A 355 8.47 0.60 -17.35
N ARG A 356 7.59 0.91 -18.31
CA ARG A 356 7.44 2.28 -18.84
C ARG A 356 6.31 3.06 -18.18
N SER A 357 5.45 2.41 -17.39
CA SER A 357 4.33 3.08 -16.72
C SER A 357 4.75 3.55 -15.32
N PRO A 358 4.84 4.88 -15.07
CA PRO A 358 5.34 5.40 -13.80
C PRO A 358 4.39 5.11 -12.62
N SER A 359 3.09 4.97 -12.88
CA SER A 359 2.11 4.59 -11.86
C SER A 359 2.30 3.15 -11.37
N GLU A 360 2.56 2.21 -12.29
CA GLU A 360 2.79 0.81 -11.95
C GLU A 360 4.15 0.63 -11.28
N LEU A 361 5.19 1.31 -11.77
CA LEU A 361 6.49 1.33 -11.10
C LEU A 361 6.42 1.91 -9.68
N GLY A 362 5.68 3.01 -9.47
CA GLY A 362 5.51 3.58 -8.14
C GLY A 362 4.85 2.62 -7.16
N ARG A 363 3.82 1.89 -7.62
CA ARG A 363 3.12 0.88 -6.81
C ARG A 363 3.95 -0.39 -6.59
N ALA A 364 4.69 -0.84 -7.60
CA ALA A 364 5.62 -1.97 -7.48
C ALA A 364 6.75 -1.64 -6.50
N ALA A 365 7.30 -0.43 -6.59
CA ALA A 365 8.32 0.06 -5.67
C ALA A 365 7.78 0.17 -4.24
N PHE A 366 6.54 0.66 -4.05
CA PHE A 366 5.90 0.69 -2.73
C PHE A 366 5.70 -0.70 -2.12
N LEU A 367 5.23 -1.69 -2.90
CA LEU A 367 5.10 -3.08 -2.43
C LEU A 367 6.47 -3.71 -2.14
N GLY A 368 7.45 -3.53 -3.04
CA GLY A 368 8.81 -4.03 -2.86
C GLY A 368 9.50 -3.40 -1.66
N PHE A 369 9.20 -2.14 -1.36
CA PHE A 369 9.63 -1.48 -0.15
C PHE A 369 9.03 -2.07 1.11
N LEU A 370 7.71 -2.30 1.14
CA LEU A 370 7.05 -2.89 2.29
C LEU A 370 7.61 -4.30 2.54
N LEU A 371 7.97 -5.01 1.46
CA LEU A 371 8.66 -6.28 1.49
C LEU A 371 10.09 -6.15 2.06
N VAL A 372 10.89 -5.16 1.65
CA VAL A 372 12.23 -4.89 2.24
C VAL A 372 12.13 -4.51 3.71
N LEU A 373 11.14 -3.71 4.08
CA LEU A 373 10.87 -3.33 5.47
C LEU A 373 10.59 -4.56 6.33
N TYR A 374 9.76 -5.46 5.82
CA TYR A 374 9.49 -6.74 6.45
C TYR A 374 10.78 -7.58 6.62
N THR A 375 11.62 -7.67 5.57
CA THR A 375 12.92 -8.35 5.67
C THR A 375 13.82 -7.71 6.72
N ALA A 376 13.89 -6.38 6.75
CA ALA A 376 14.70 -5.64 7.71
C ALA A 376 14.23 -5.91 9.15
N PHE A 377 12.92 -5.97 9.37
CA PHE A 377 12.35 -6.33 10.67
C PHE A 377 12.85 -7.71 11.12
N ILE A 378 12.83 -8.71 10.24
CA ILE A 378 13.29 -10.07 10.58
C ILE A 378 14.80 -10.13 10.85
N VAL A 379 15.59 -9.39 10.07
CA VAL A 379 17.06 -9.44 10.17
C VAL A 379 17.60 -8.68 11.38
N VAL A 380 17.01 -7.52 11.70
CA VAL A 380 17.51 -6.63 12.74
C VAL A 380 16.92 -6.97 14.10
N ALA A 381 15.66 -7.44 14.17
CA ALA A 381 15.07 -7.82 15.44
C ALA A 381 15.80 -9.05 16.02
N PRO A 382 16.05 -9.09 17.35
CA PRO A 382 16.74 -10.20 18.02
C PRO A 382 15.83 -11.43 18.17
N LEU A 383 15.25 -11.91 17.06
CA LEU A 383 14.28 -13.02 17.04
C LEU A 383 14.90 -14.32 17.56
N GLY A 384 16.20 -14.54 17.35
CA GLY A 384 16.93 -15.69 17.89
C GLY A 384 16.99 -15.72 19.42
N ALA A 385 16.97 -14.56 20.09
CA ALA A 385 16.93 -14.49 21.55
C ALA A 385 15.51 -14.74 22.11
N ALA A 386 14.47 -14.44 21.33
CA ALA A 386 13.08 -14.71 21.68
C ALA A 386 12.65 -16.16 21.36
N ALA A 387 13.34 -16.82 20.43
CA ALA A 387 13.06 -18.17 19.95
C ALA A 387 13.61 -19.28 20.88
N THR A 388 13.36 -19.19 22.18
CA THR A 388 13.86 -20.16 23.17
C THR A 388 13.01 -21.43 23.26
N THR A 389 11.71 -21.32 22.98
CA THR A 389 10.78 -22.46 23.01
C THR A 389 10.36 -22.90 21.60
N PRO A 390 10.18 -24.21 21.36
CA PRO A 390 9.75 -24.72 20.05
C PRO A 390 8.39 -24.16 19.62
N GLU A 391 7.51 -23.84 20.58
CA GLU A 391 6.26 -23.16 20.29
C GLU A 391 6.43 -21.74 19.73
N THR A 392 7.39 -20.99 20.27
CA THR A 392 7.66 -19.62 19.81
C THR A 392 8.25 -19.65 18.41
N VAL A 393 9.18 -20.57 18.16
CA VAL A 393 9.73 -20.83 16.81
C VAL A 393 8.60 -21.14 15.82
N ALA A 394 7.71 -22.08 16.18
CA ALA A 394 6.61 -22.47 15.31
C ALA A 394 5.61 -21.33 15.03
N ARG A 395 5.37 -20.44 16.01
CA ARG A 395 4.54 -19.24 15.82
C ARG A 395 5.22 -18.21 14.92
N LEU A 396 6.51 -17.97 15.10
CA LEU A 396 7.28 -17.04 14.27
C LEU A 396 7.36 -17.54 12.82
N LEU A 397 7.55 -18.84 12.61
CA LEU A 397 7.55 -19.45 11.28
C LEU A 397 6.18 -19.36 10.59
N LEU A 398 5.08 -19.50 11.36
CA LEU A 398 3.73 -19.24 10.84
C LEU A 398 3.62 -17.82 10.31
N PHE A 399 4.05 -16.82 11.11
CA PHE A 399 3.98 -15.43 10.69
C PHE A 399 4.85 -15.15 9.47
N ASP A 400 6.01 -15.80 9.37
CA ASP A 400 6.91 -15.63 8.23
C ASP A 400 6.28 -16.12 6.91
N VAL A 401 5.72 -17.33 6.92
CA VAL A 401 5.03 -17.91 5.75
C VAL A 401 3.76 -17.14 5.40
N VAL A 402 2.98 -16.69 6.41
CA VAL A 402 1.78 -15.88 6.18
C VAL A 402 2.13 -14.52 5.59
N ALA A 403 3.19 -13.86 6.07
CA ALA A 403 3.63 -12.58 5.54
C ALA A 403 4.15 -12.72 4.09
N ALA A 404 4.92 -13.75 3.78
CA ALA A 404 5.32 -14.06 2.40
C ALA A 404 4.10 -14.27 1.50
N GLY A 405 3.11 -15.04 1.96
CA GLY A 405 1.84 -15.26 1.27
C GLY A 405 1.00 -13.98 1.07
N TYR A 406 1.02 -13.06 2.03
CA TYR A 406 0.39 -11.75 1.91
C TYR A 406 1.02 -10.93 0.78
N PHE A 407 2.35 -10.85 0.72
CA PHE A 407 3.05 -10.14 -0.35
C PHE A 407 2.78 -10.79 -1.72
N LEU A 408 2.84 -12.12 -1.82
CA LEU A 408 2.50 -12.84 -3.06
C LEU A 408 1.08 -12.52 -3.53
N THR A 409 0.11 -12.51 -2.61
CA THR A 409 -1.28 -12.17 -2.92
C THR A 409 -1.42 -10.72 -3.35
N ALA A 410 -0.72 -9.78 -2.69
CA ALA A 410 -0.74 -8.36 -3.03
C ALA A 410 -0.13 -8.08 -4.42
N PHE A 411 1.03 -8.66 -4.72
CA PHE A 411 1.63 -8.58 -6.06
C PHE A 411 0.77 -9.29 -7.11
N GLY A 412 0.19 -10.44 -6.78
CA GLY A 412 -0.69 -11.22 -7.63
C GLY A 412 -1.95 -10.45 -8.04
N LEU A 413 -2.65 -9.87 -7.06
CA LEU A 413 -3.78 -8.98 -7.32
C LEU A 413 -3.37 -7.81 -8.20
N ARG A 414 -2.22 -7.19 -7.92
CA ARG A 414 -1.88 -5.93 -8.55
C ARG A 414 -1.38 -6.05 -10.00
N PHE A 415 -0.58 -7.08 -10.27
CA PHE A 415 0.12 -7.22 -11.55
C PHE A 415 -0.33 -8.43 -12.36
N VAL A 416 -0.69 -9.54 -11.70
CA VAL A 416 -0.96 -10.82 -12.37
C VAL A 416 -2.45 -10.94 -12.73
N PHE A 417 -3.34 -10.68 -11.79
CA PHE A 417 -4.79 -10.75 -12.00
C PHE A 417 -5.28 -9.84 -13.15
N PRO A 418 -4.93 -8.54 -13.22
CA PRO A 418 -5.40 -7.68 -14.30
C PRO A 418 -4.64 -7.90 -15.61
N ALA A 419 -3.57 -8.70 -15.66
CA ALA A 419 -2.70 -8.83 -16.84
C ALA A 419 -3.44 -9.22 -18.13
N MET A 420 -4.50 -10.03 -18.02
CA MET A 420 -5.34 -10.38 -19.17
C MET A 420 -6.37 -9.29 -19.51
N SER A 421 -6.93 -8.64 -18.50
CA SER A 421 -7.92 -7.57 -18.70
C SER A 421 -7.30 -6.27 -19.24
N LEU A 422 -6.02 -6.01 -18.91
CA LEU A 422 -5.27 -4.82 -19.35
C LEU A 422 -4.93 -4.82 -20.84
N GLU A 423 -5.12 -5.93 -21.56
CA GLU A 423 -5.13 -5.94 -23.03
C GLU A 423 -6.22 -5.01 -23.58
N GLY A 424 -7.27 -4.81 -22.81
CA GLY A 424 -8.32 -3.82 -23.05
C GLY A 424 -8.94 -3.94 -24.44
N ARG A 425 -9.14 -2.80 -25.09
CA ARG A 425 -9.73 -2.74 -26.44
C ARG A 425 -8.86 -3.36 -27.53
N ALA A 426 -7.58 -3.66 -27.26
CA ALA A 426 -6.71 -4.35 -28.21
C ALA A 426 -6.82 -5.88 -28.11
N ALA A 427 -7.67 -6.40 -27.21
CA ALA A 427 -7.86 -7.84 -27.02
C ALA A 427 -8.26 -8.56 -28.32
N TRP A 428 -9.05 -7.93 -29.21
CA TRP A 428 -9.46 -8.53 -30.49
C TRP A 428 -8.26 -8.94 -31.35
N LEU A 429 -7.14 -8.21 -31.28
CA LEU A 429 -5.93 -8.55 -32.04
C LEU A 429 -5.33 -9.89 -31.59
N PHE A 430 -5.53 -10.27 -30.32
CA PHE A 430 -5.11 -11.57 -29.81
C PHE A 430 -6.02 -12.69 -30.28
N PHE A 431 -7.34 -12.48 -30.21
CA PHE A 431 -8.33 -13.45 -30.64
C PHE A 431 -8.29 -13.69 -32.17
N SER A 432 -7.92 -12.68 -32.95
CA SER A 432 -7.75 -12.82 -34.41
C SER A 432 -6.36 -13.27 -34.84
N SER A 433 -5.41 -13.46 -33.90
CA SER A 433 -4.06 -13.89 -34.25
C SER A 433 -4.01 -15.41 -34.49
N PRO A 434 -3.12 -15.92 -35.36
CA PRO A 434 -3.01 -17.37 -35.64
C PRO A 434 -2.39 -18.16 -34.47
N MET A 435 -2.33 -17.60 -33.27
CA MET A 435 -1.70 -18.21 -32.11
C MET A 435 -2.74 -18.67 -31.09
N PRO A 436 -2.60 -19.87 -30.51
CA PRO A 436 -3.49 -20.31 -29.45
C PRO A 436 -3.28 -19.46 -28.18
N ILE A 437 -4.35 -18.82 -27.71
CA ILE A 437 -4.33 -17.90 -26.56
C ILE A 437 -3.87 -18.61 -25.29
N PHE A 438 -4.20 -19.90 -25.16
CA PHE A 438 -3.75 -20.72 -24.04
C PHE A 438 -2.21 -20.83 -23.95
N ARG A 439 -1.49 -20.80 -25.07
CA ARG A 439 -0.01 -20.74 -25.02
C ARG A 439 0.49 -19.41 -24.47
N VAL A 440 -0.19 -18.30 -24.80
CA VAL A 440 0.11 -16.98 -24.21
C VAL A 440 -0.20 -16.99 -22.71
N PHE A 441 -1.31 -17.59 -22.29
CA PHE A 441 -1.64 -17.79 -20.88
C PHE A 441 -0.55 -18.55 -20.13
N LEU A 442 -0.11 -19.71 -20.65
CA LEU A 442 0.93 -20.52 -20.02
C LEU A 442 2.28 -19.78 -19.96
N ALA A 443 2.62 -19.03 -21.01
CA ALA A 443 3.84 -18.24 -21.04
C ALA A 443 3.79 -17.08 -20.02
N LYS A 444 2.66 -16.37 -19.92
CA LYS A 444 2.43 -15.36 -18.87
C LYS A 444 2.51 -15.99 -17.48
N LEU A 445 1.92 -17.18 -17.29
CA LEU A 445 1.97 -17.90 -16.03
C LEU A 445 3.41 -18.22 -15.61
N LEU A 446 4.23 -18.72 -16.54
CA LEU A 446 5.63 -19.04 -16.26
C LEU A 446 6.43 -17.79 -15.90
N VAL A 447 6.26 -16.69 -16.64
CA VAL A 447 7.00 -15.44 -16.41
C VAL A 447 6.58 -14.77 -15.09
N TYR A 448 5.28 -14.62 -14.82
CA TYR A 448 4.82 -14.03 -13.56
C TYR A 448 5.09 -14.94 -12.36
N GLY A 449 4.96 -16.27 -12.53
CA GLY A 449 5.29 -17.27 -11.53
C GLY A 449 6.76 -17.23 -11.12
N THR A 450 7.67 -17.22 -12.09
CA THR A 450 9.11 -17.11 -11.83
C THR A 450 9.47 -15.76 -11.22
N LEU A 451 8.92 -14.65 -11.71
CA LEU A 451 9.19 -13.32 -11.18
C LEU A 451 8.75 -13.19 -9.71
N LEU A 452 7.52 -13.59 -9.36
CA LEU A 452 7.04 -13.47 -7.98
C LEU A 452 7.79 -14.41 -7.03
N THR A 453 8.14 -15.62 -7.49
CA THR A 453 8.96 -16.54 -6.71
C THR A 453 10.34 -15.94 -6.44
N LEU A 454 10.99 -15.36 -7.45
CA LEU A 454 12.32 -14.75 -7.32
C LEU A 454 12.32 -13.52 -6.41
N VAL A 455 11.22 -12.76 -6.36
CA VAL A 455 11.11 -11.58 -5.51
C VAL A 455 10.82 -11.95 -4.04
N VAL A 456 9.94 -12.92 -3.78
CA VAL A 456 9.47 -13.20 -2.41
C VAL A 456 10.19 -14.37 -1.74
N ALA A 457 10.53 -15.44 -2.47
CA ALA A 457 11.11 -16.64 -1.88
C ALA A 457 12.47 -16.40 -1.18
N PRO A 458 13.41 -15.59 -1.72
CA PRO A 458 14.68 -15.32 -1.03
C PRO A 458 14.48 -14.65 0.32
N ILE A 459 13.45 -13.81 0.45
CA ILE A 459 13.15 -13.06 1.67
C ILE A 459 12.58 -13.97 2.74
N ALA A 460 11.62 -14.83 2.37
CA ALA A 460 11.08 -15.82 3.29
C ALA A 460 12.14 -16.87 3.67
N ALA A 461 13.00 -17.29 2.74
CA ALA A 461 14.11 -18.19 3.04
C ALA A 461 15.11 -17.56 4.03
N LEU A 462 15.45 -16.28 3.83
CA LEU A 462 16.28 -15.53 4.78
C LEU A 462 15.62 -15.48 6.16
N GLY A 463 14.29 -15.27 6.22
CA GLY A 463 13.53 -15.29 7.46
C GLY A 463 13.59 -16.65 8.15
N ALA A 464 13.22 -17.73 7.45
CA ALA A 464 13.27 -19.09 7.97
C ALA A 464 14.66 -19.48 8.49
N LEU A 465 15.73 -19.16 7.76
CA LEU A 465 17.12 -19.44 8.16
C LEU A 465 17.56 -18.65 9.40
N ARG A 466 16.98 -17.47 9.64
CA ARG A 466 17.25 -16.69 10.86
C ARG A 466 16.49 -17.20 12.08
N LEU A 467 15.30 -17.76 11.86
CA LEU A 467 14.43 -18.28 12.93
C LEU A 467 14.84 -19.69 13.38
N VAL A 468 15.25 -20.56 12.46
CA VAL A 468 15.43 -21.99 12.73
C VAL A 468 16.83 -22.43 12.34
N ARG A 469 17.51 -23.14 13.26
CA ARG A 469 18.84 -23.75 13.00
C ARG A 469 18.76 -25.07 12.25
N ASP A 470 17.64 -25.78 12.38
CA ASP A 470 17.40 -27.05 11.68
C ASP A 470 17.17 -26.80 10.18
N PRO A 471 18.04 -27.32 9.30
CA PRO A 471 17.94 -27.11 7.86
C PRO A 471 16.67 -27.77 7.26
N THR A 472 16.13 -28.80 7.88
CA THR A 472 14.95 -29.52 7.35
C THR A 472 13.67 -28.68 7.48
N VAL A 473 13.52 -27.97 8.60
CA VAL A 473 12.41 -27.04 8.85
C VAL A 473 12.51 -25.82 7.95
N ALA A 474 13.72 -25.28 7.77
CA ALA A 474 13.95 -24.16 6.85
C ALA A 474 13.65 -24.55 5.40
N ALA A 475 14.06 -25.76 4.97
CA ALA A 475 13.74 -26.29 3.64
C ALA A 475 12.24 -26.51 3.46
N ALA A 476 11.53 -27.03 4.46
CA ALA A 476 10.09 -27.19 4.44
C ALA A 476 9.37 -25.82 4.29
N ALA A 477 9.80 -24.79 5.04
CA ALA A 477 9.25 -23.45 4.93
C ALA A 477 9.50 -22.83 3.53
N ALA A 478 10.72 -22.98 3.00
CA ALA A 478 11.04 -22.51 1.64
C ALA A 478 10.19 -23.21 0.58
N ALA A 479 9.99 -24.54 0.68
CA ALA A 479 9.14 -25.30 -0.22
C ALA A 479 7.67 -24.80 -0.17
N LEU A 480 7.14 -24.56 1.02
CA LEU A 480 5.79 -24.00 1.20
C LEU A 480 5.65 -22.61 0.55
N VAL A 481 6.69 -21.76 0.63
CA VAL A 481 6.67 -20.43 0.00
C VAL A 481 6.73 -20.51 -1.53
N VAL A 482 7.51 -21.45 -2.08
CA VAL A 482 7.52 -21.70 -3.54
C VAL A 482 6.15 -22.20 -4.00
N MET A 483 5.53 -23.12 -3.27
CA MET A 483 4.17 -23.58 -3.55
C MET A 483 3.15 -22.44 -3.44
N LEU A 484 3.27 -21.58 -2.42
CA LEU A 484 2.47 -20.37 -2.31
C LEU A 484 2.62 -19.48 -3.55
N ALA A 485 3.84 -19.24 -4.02
CA ALA A 485 4.10 -18.38 -5.16
C ALA A 485 3.48 -18.94 -6.45
N LEU A 486 3.66 -20.24 -6.72
CA LEU A 486 3.11 -20.89 -7.92
C LEU A 486 1.58 -21.00 -7.87
N THR A 487 0.99 -21.37 -6.73
CA THR A 487 -0.46 -21.52 -6.62
C THR A 487 -1.18 -20.16 -6.60
N THR A 488 -0.64 -19.15 -5.92
CA THR A 488 -1.25 -17.80 -5.94
C THR A 488 -1.16 -17.15 -7.32
N THR A 489 -0.07 -17.36 -8.07
CA THR A 489 0.07 -16.85 -9.44
C THR A 489 -0.86 -17.56 -10.42
N THR A 490 -1.00 -18.89 -10.32
CA THR A 490 -1.97 -19.67 -11.11
C THR A 490 -3.40 -19.24 -10.81
N LEU A 491 -3.77 -19.08 -9.53
CA LEU A 491 -5.09 -18.58 -9.14
C LEU A 491 -5.34 -17.16 -9.65
N ALA A 492 -4.36 -16.26 -9.50
CA ALA A 492 -4.49 -14.87 -9.92
C ALA A 492 -4.70 -14.76 -11.44
N LEU A 493 -3.86 -15.43 -12.23
CA LEU A 493 -3.98 -15.40 -13.68
C LEU A 493 -5.21 -16.18 -14.15
N GLY A 494 -5.52 -17.31 -13.53
CA GLY A 494 -6.65 -18.18 -13.90
C GLY A 494 -8.01 -17.51 -13.67
N LEU A 495 -8.22 -16.92 -12.49
CA LEU A 495 -9.44 -16.16 -12.20
C LEU A 495 -9.51 -14.86 -13.02
N GLY A 496 -8.36 -14.21 -13.27
CA GLY A 496 -8.27 -13.03 -14.14
C GLY A 496 -8.61 -13.34 -15.61
N ALA A 497 -8.30 -14.54 -16.08
CA ALA A 497 -8.67 -15.03 -17.41
C ALA A 497 -10.11 -15.55 -17.47
N ALA A 498 -10.66 -16.04 -16.37
CA ALA A 498 -12.04 -16.56 -16.31
C ALA A 498 -13.11 -15.45 -16.38
N TRP A 499 -12.81 -14.27 -15.81
CA TRP A 499 -13.69 -13.09 -15.84
C TRP A 499 -12.96 -11.83 -16.32
N PRO A 500 -12.56 -11.77 -17.61
CA PRO A 500 -11.84 -10.62 -18.13
C PRO A 500 -12.77 -9.41 -18.30
N ASN A 501 -12.29 -8.23 -17.92
CA ASN A 501 -13.00 -6.98 -18.19
C ASN A 501 -12.12 -6.04 -19.02
N PHE A 502 -12.26 -6.13 -20.34
CA PHE A 502 -11.51 -5.34 -21.32
C PHE A 502 -11.95 -3.87 -21.42
N ARG A 503 -13.05 -3.49 -20.75
CA ARG A 503 -13.57 -2.11 -20.82
C ARG A 503 -12.87 -1.17 -19.87
N GLU A 504 -12.37 -1.69 -18.74
CA GLU A 504 -11.79 -0.88 -17.68
C GLU A 504 -10.26 -0.82 -17.80
N PRO A 505 -9.68 0.37 -18.07
CA PRO A 505 -8.23 0.52 -18.17
C PRO A 505 -7.55 0.67 -16.80
N ASN A 506 -8.28 0.93 -15.71
CA ASN A 506 -7.68 1.08 -14.39
C ASN A 506 -7.53 -0.26 -13.66
N PRO A 507 -6.30 -0.74 -13.42
CA PRO A 507 -6.09 -2.01 -12.74
C PRO A 507 -6.57 -2.02 -11.28
N GLU A 508 -6.67 -0.88 -10.60
CA GLU A 508 -7.21 -0.83 -9.23
C GLU A 508 -8.70 -1.21 -9.18
N PHE A 509 -9.47 -0.75 -10.17
CA PHE A 509 -10.88 -1.09 -10.25
C PHE A 509 -11.08 -2.57 -10.59
N LEU A 510 -10.21 -3.13 -11.45
CA LEU A 510 -10.20 -4.55 -11.78
C LEU A 510 -9.96 -5.41 -10.53
N THR A 511 -9.03 -5.03 -9.65
CA THR A 511 -8.77 -5.77 -8.41
C THR A 511 -9.90 -5.75 -7.40
N THR A 512 -10.74 -4.71 -7.42
CA THR A 512 -11.94 -4.62 -6.56
C THR A 512 -13.20 -5.19 -7.21
N SER A 513 -13.06 -5.81 -8.39
CA SER A 513 -14.18 -6.51 -9.05
C SER A 513 -14.53 -7.82 -8.33
N GLY A 514 -15.69 -8.41 -8.63
CA GLY A 514 -16.10 -9.68 -8.03
C GLY A 514 -15.07 -10.80 -8.18
N GLY A 515 -14.37 -10.89 -9.33
CA GLY A 515 -13.29 -11.86 -9.54
C GLY A 515 -12.05 -11.57 -8.68
N GLY A 516 -11.71 -10.30 -8.47
CA GLY A 516 -10.61 -9.91 -7.59
C GLY A 516 -10.91 -10.18 -6.10
N LEU A 517 -12.16 -10.01 -5.67
CA LEU A 517 -12.58 -10.39 -4.31
C LEU A 517 -12.59 -11.91 -4.11
N ALA A 518 -13.06 -12.68 -5.09
CA ALA A 518 -13.00 -14.14 -5.04
C ALA A 518 -11.55 -14.63 -4.95
N LEU A 519 -10.64 -14.06 -5.75
CA LEU A 519 -9.20 -14.32 -5.65
C LEU A 519 -8.67 -14.00 -4.24
N THR A 520 -9.01 -12.82 -3.71
CA THR A 520 -8.54 -12.40 -2.38
C THR A 520 -9.00 -13.38 -1.30
N LEU A 521 -10.26 -13.83 -1.32
CA LEU A 521 -10.80 -14.79 -0.36
C LEU A 521 -10.09 -16.15 -0.44
N VAL A 522 -9.93 -16.69 -1.65
CA VAL A 522 -9.29 -18.00 -1.85
C VAL A 522 -7.81 -17.93 -1.48
N CYS A 523 -7.09 -16.89 -1.90
CA CYS A 523 -5.69 -16.71 -1.55
C CYS A 523 -5.49 -16.50 -0.04
N LEU A 524 -6.33 -15.71 0.63
CA LEU A 524 -6.18 -15.48 2.08
C LEU A 524 -6.41 -16.77 2.87
N ALA A 525 -7.41 -17.57 2.50
CA ALA A 525 -7.67 -18.87 3.12
C ALA A 525 -6.50 -19.85 2.88
N TYR A 526 -5.96 -19.87 1.66
CA TYR A 526 -4.82 -20.70 1.28
C TYR A 526 -3.53 -20.30 2.01
N VAL A 527 -3.26 -18.99 2.14
CA VAL A 527 -2.12 -18.45 2.89
C VAL A 527 -2.22 -18.81 4.38
N ALA A 528 -3.40 -18.66 4.99
CA ALA A 528 -3.63 -19.04 6.37
C ALA A 528 -3.39 -20.54 6.62
N LEU A 529 -3.84 -21.38 5.69
CA LEU A 529 -3.60 -22.82 5.74
C LEU A 529 -2.11 -23.16 5.62
N MET A 530 -1.38 -22.55 4.68
CA MET A 530 0.06 -22.78 4.52
C MET A 530 0.87 -22.32 5.72
N GLY A 531 0.51 -21.19 6.34
CA GLY A 531 1.08 -20.77 7.61
C GLY A 531 0.82 -21.76 8.75
N TRP A 532 -0.38 -22.33 8.82
CA TRP A 532 -0.71 -23.37 9.79
C TRP A 532 0.08 -24.67 9.56
N VAL A 533 0.27 -25.08 8.30
CA VAL A 533 1.13 -26.22 7.94
C VAL A 533 2.57 -25.95 8.35
N ALA A 534 3.10 -24.75 8.11
CA ALA A 534 4.45 -24.38 8.53
C ALA A 534 4.63 -24.49 10.05
N ARG A 535 3.64 -24.02 10.84
CA ARG A 535 3.63 -24.20 12.30
C ARG A 535 3.66 -25.68 12.70
N ARG A 536 2.82 -26.51 12.06
CA ARG A 536 2.76 -27.95 12.33
C ARG A 536 4.06 -28.65 11.97
N ALA A 537 4.69 -28.29 10.87
CA ALA A 537 5.99 -28.81 10.45
C ALA A 537 7.07 -28.51 11.49
N ALA A 538 7.13 -27.29 12.02
CA ALA A 538 8.09 -26.91 13.06
C ALA A 538 7.86 -27.67 14.38
N LEU A 539 6.60 -27.81 14.82
CA LEU A 539 6.28 -28.59 16.03
C LEU A 539 6.55 -30.08 15.86
N ALA A 540 6.28 -30.63 14.68
CA ALA A 540 6.55 -32.04 14.38
C ALA A 540 8.06 -32.33 14.39
N ALA A 541 8.88 -31.45 13.81
CA ALA A 541 10.34 -31.58 13.87
C ALA A 541 10.86 -31.52 15.31
N ALA A 542 10.33 -30.61 16.13
CA ALA A 542 10.67 -30.55 17.55
C ALA A 542 10.31 -31.83 18.32
N ALA A 543 9.32 -32.60 17.85
CA ALA A 543 8.92 -33.89 18.40
C ALA A 543 9.63 -35.10 17.74
N GLY A 544 10.63 -34.88 16.89
CA GLY A 544 11.37 -35.94 16.18
C GLY A 544 10.69 -36.48 14.91
N GLY A 545 9.60 -35.84 14.46
CA GLY A 545 8.91 -36.17 13.20
C GLY A 545 9.47 -35.45 11.98
N SER A 546 8.93 -35.74 10.79
CA SER A 546 9.41 -35.16 9.52
C SER A 546 8.73 -33.83 9.17
N ALA A 547 9.46 -32.71 9.24
CA ALA A 547 8.97 -31.41 8.76
C ALA A 547 8.62 -31.41 7.26
N LEU A 548 9.45 -32.08 6.45
CA LEU A 548 9.22 -32.22 5.01
C LEU A 548 7.94 -33.02 4.69
N GLY A 549 7.56 -33.98 5.54
CA GLY A 549 6.31 -34.73 5.37
C GLY A 549 5.07 -33.83 5.39
N TRP A 550 5.06 -32.83 6.27
CA TRP A 550 3.99 -31.82 6.32
C TRP A 550 3.98 -30.92 5.08
N ALA A 551 5.15 -30.51 4.58
CA ALA A 551 5.25 -29.73 3.35
C ALA A 551 4.76 -30.53 2.12
N LEU A 552 5.16 -31.80 2.02
CA LEU A 552 4.69 -32.71 0.97
C LEU A 552 3.18 -32.99 1.07
N GLY A 553 2.63 -33.08 2.28
CA GLY A 553 1.19 -33.22 2.51
C GLY A 553 0.36 -32.04 2.00
N ALA A 554 0.96 -30.85 1.88
CA ALA A 554 0.31 -29.66 1.31
C ALA A 554 0.40 -29.59 -0.23
N ALA A 555 1.27 -30.39 -0.85
CA ALA A 555 1.46 -30.44 -2.31
C ALA A 555 0.20 -30.83 -3.10
N PRO A 556 -0.58 -31.88 -2.73
CA PRO A 556 -1.76 -32.26 -3.50
C PRO A 556 -2.83 -31.16 -3.52
N LEU A 557 -3.01 -30.43 -2.41
CA LEU A 557 -3.93 -29.31 -2.37
C LEU A 557 -3.48 -28.18 -3.31
N SER A 558 -2.19 -27.86 -3.27
CA SER A 558 -1.58 -26.80 -4.10
C SER A 558 -1.69 -27.13 -5.59
N ALA A 559 -1.43 -28.39 -5.95
CA ALA A 559 -1.58 -28.91 -7.29
C ALA A 559 -3.05 -28.94 -7.72
N GLY A 560 -3.98 -29.35 -6.84
CA GLY A 560 -5.41 -29.36 -7.11
C GLY A 560 -5.97 -27.95 -7.36
N LEU A 561 -5.62 -26.97 -6.52
CA LEU A 561 -6.01 -25.56 -6.73
C LEU A 561 -5.42 -24.99 -8.02
N GLY A 562 -4.14 -25.26 -8.30
CA GLY A 562 -3.49 -24.84 -9.53
C GLY A 562 -4.14 -25.45 -10.78
N ALA A 563 -4.38 -26.77 -10.76
CA ALA A 563 -5.03 -27.49 -11.86
C ALA A 563 -6.46 -27.00 -12.10
N ALA A 564 -7.24 -26.77 -11.03
CA ALA A 564 -8.59 -26.22 -11.13
C ALA A 564 -8.58 -24.80 -11.75
N ALA A 565 -7.63 -23.95 -11.34
CA ALA A 565 -7.49 -22.61 -11.90
C ALA A 565 -7.11 -22.62 -13.39
N VAL A 566 -6.20 -23.51 -13.79
CA VAL A 566 -5.79 -23.68 -15.19
C VAL A 566 -6.92 -24.27 -16.03
N ALA A 567 -7.65 -25.26 -15.52
CA ALA A 567 -8.79 -25.86 -16.20
C ALA A 567 -9.93 -24.85 -16.40
N LEU A 568 -10.23 -24.05 -15.37
CA LEU A 568 -11.21 -22.96 -15.46
C LEU A 568 -10.81 -21.93 -16.51
N ALA A 569 -9.53 -21.53 -16.53
CA ALA A 569 -9.01 -20.59 -17.52
C ALA A 569 -9.10 -21.18 -18.94
N TYR A 570 -8.72 -22.44 -19.12
CA TYR A 570 -8.80 -23.13 -20.42
C TYR A 570 -10.23 -23.18 -20.97
N TRP A 571 -11.18 -23.59 -20.14
CA TRP A 571 -12.59 -23.68 -20.53
C TRP A 571 -13.17 -22.31 -20.89
N ARG A 572 -12.86 -21.27 -20.10
CA ARG A 572 -13.31 -19.91 -20.37
C ARG A 572 -12.66 -19.27 -21.58
N ILE A 573 -11.37 -19.47 -21.81
CA ILE A 573 -10.68 -18.95 -22.99
C ILE A 573 -11.28 -19.56 -24.26
N ARG A 574 -11.55 -20.87 -24.29
CA ARG A 574 -12.22 -21.51 -25.44
C ARG A 574 -13.62 -20.96 -25.69
N ALA A 575 -14.38 -20.70 -24.63
CA ALA A 575 -15.69 -20.08 -24.77
C ALA A 575 -15.62 -18.66 -25.33
N LEU A 576 -14.54 -17.92 -25.05
CA LEU A 576 -14.31 -16.58 -25.61
C LEU A 576 -13.78 -16.61 -27.05
N GLU A 577 -13.06 -17.65 -27.47
CA GLU A 577 -12.64 -17.85 -28.86
C GLU A 577 -13.81 -18.22 -29.79
N ALA A 578 -14.89 -18.78 -29.24
CA ALA A 578 -16.07 -19.19 -29.99
C ALA A 578 -17.09 -18.06 -30.25
N VAL A 579 -16.91 -16.89 -29.62
CA VAL A 579 -17.77 -15.69 -29.71
C VAL A 579 -17.05 -14.61 -30.48
#